data_AF-A0A4U8YSA3-F1
#
_entry.id   AF-A0A4U8YSA3-F1
#
_cell.length_a   1.000
_cell.length_b   1.000
_cell.length_c   1.000
_cell.angle_alpha   90.00
_cell.angle_beta   90.00
_cell.angle_gamma   90.00
#
_symmetry.space_group_name_H-M   'P 1'
#
loop_
_entity.id
_entity.type
_entity.pdbx_description
1 polymer ?
#
loop_
_entity_poly.entity_id
_entity_poly.type
_entity_poly.pdbx_seq_one_letter_code
_entity_poly.pdbx_strand_id
1 'polypeptide(L)'
;MTTNRIQYHTFFTCLEGPMAKPGSVRRASVMTGFFFDTDLSFLFPYINAVIPGAELHETPALMRFELDGAFCVLYPFRCLATPFEDRDEAAAFRDRLLEQLNAILDKKETILPRHRVFKKIAVPDILKLLPLTNCKACGYPTCLAFASMVSKQRAVPGQCPHLGPPISEQVTYPVLDPDGRPVDSVTFDVDTRSAPHQSPPTPDNHVPSGRAVDEANASLLAALTPREIEVLSLLGRGFTNPEISAELGISPHTVKSHVIHLFNKLGVSDRTQAAVWAARRRII
;
A
#
# COMPACT_ATOMS: atom_id res chain seq x y z
N MET A 1 -19.85 -37.89 2.35
CA MET A 1 -18.40 -37.68 2.20
C MET A 1 -17.99 -36.76 3.33
N THR A 2 -17.07 -37.20 4.19
CA THR A 2 -16.57 -36.43 5.34
C THR A 2 -15.83 -35.20 4.80
N THR A 3 -16.51 -34.06 4.73
CA THR A 3 -15.90 -32.80 4.32
C THR A 3 -14.81 -32.48 5.34
N ASN A 4 -13.55 -32.49 4.90
CA ASN A 4 -12.40 -32.18 5.73
C ASN A 4 -12.44 -30.68 6.06
N ARG A 5 -13.21 -30.31 7.08
CA ARG A 5 -13.42 -28.91 7.47
C ARG A 5 -12.08 -28.30 7.88
N ILE A 6 -11.90 -27.03 7.56
CA ILE A 6 -10.76 -26.25 8.01
C ILE A 6 -10.87 -26.07 9.53
N GLN A 7 -9.84 -26.52 10.24
CA GLN A 7 -9.70 -26.46 11.69
C GLN A 7 -8.40 -25.72 12.06
N TYR A 8 -8.28 -25.35 13.33
CA TYR A 8 -7.12 -24.70 13.92
C TYR A 8 -6.70 -25.41 15.22
N HIS A 9 -5.41 -25.45 15.53
CA HIS A 9 -4.91 -26.06 16.78
C HIS A 9 -4.41 -25.05 17.83
N THR A 10 -4.01 -23.85 17.41
CA THR A 10 -3.40 -22.85 18.30
C THR A 10 -4.00 -21.50 18.02
N PHE A 11 -4.44 -20.80 19.07
CA PHE A 11 -4.95 -19.43 19.01
C PHE A 11 -4.28 -18.59 20.09
N PHE A 12 -3.74 -17.43 19.71
CA PHE A 12 -3.05 -16.52 20.62
C PHE A 12 -3.40 -15.06 20.31
N THR A 13 -3.22 -14.22 21.32
CA THR A 13 -3.41 -12.77 21.24
C THR A 13 -2.17 -12.07 21.78
N CYS A 14 -1.71 -11.03 21.10
CA CYS A 14 -0.55 -10.23 21.50
C CYS A 14 -0.94 -8.75 21.53
N LEU A 15 -0.41 -8.02 22.52
CA LEU A 15 -0.65 -6.58 22.70
C LEU A 15 0.13 -5.69 21.72
N GLU A 16 1.09 -6.26 20.97
CA GLU A 16 1.84 -5.54 19.94
C GLU A 16 1.95 -6.38 18.65
N GLY A 17 1.31 -5.90 17.57
CA GLY A 17 1.45 -6.47 16.23
C GLY A 17 2.62 -5.84 15.45
N PRO A 18 3.29 -6.57 14.55
CA PRO A 18 4.26 -5.97 13.65
C PRO A 18 3.52 -5.15 12.59
N MET A 19 3.86 -3.87 12.48
CA MET A 19 3.43 -2.91 11.45
C MET A 19 2.08 -2.20 11.65
N ALA A 20 1.94 -1.44 12.73
CA ALA A 20 1.11 -0.23 12.67
C ALA A 20 1.76 0.77 11.71
N LYS A 21 0.99 1.34 10.75
CA LYS A 21 1.47 2.45 9.91
C LYS A 21 1.91 3.60 10.85
N PRO A 22 3.07 4.24 10.63
CA PRO A 22 3.45 5.42 11.42
C PRO A 22 2.37 6.51 11.24
N GLY A 23 1.65 6.83 12.32
CA GLY A 23 0.61 7.86 12.36
C GLY A 23 -0.77 7.44 12.89
N SER A 24 -1.01 6.15 13.19
CA SER A 24 -2.27 5.74 13.84
C SER A 24 -2.23 6.06 15.35
N VAL A 25 -3.07 7.00 15.80
CA VAL A 25 -3.30 7.31 17.21
C VAL A 25 -3.82 6.04 17.91
N ARG A 26 -3.05 5.49 18.87
CA ARG A 26 -3.34 4.21 19.53
C ARG A 26 -4.50 4.35 20.54
N ARG A 27 -5.61 3.64 20.32
CA ARG A 27 -6.22 2.81 21.38
C ARG A 27 -5.45 1.48 21.40
N ALA A 28 -5.31 0.84 22.56
CA ALA A 28 -4.66 -0.46 22.63
C ALA A 28 -5.40 -1.43 21.71
N SER A 29 -4.73 -1.88 20.64
CA SER A 29 -5.30 -2.80 19.66
C SER A 29 -4.60 -4.14 19.80
N VAL A 30 -5.36 -5.17 20.15
CA VAL A 30 -4.92 -6.55 20.19
C VAL A 30 -4.72 -7.06 18.76
N MET A 31 -3.62 -7.77 18.53
CA MET A 31 -3.43 -8.62 17.36
C MET A 31 -3.73 -10.05 17.76
N THR A 32 -4.39 -10.81 16.88
CA THR A 32 -4.55 -12.25 17.05
C THR A 32 -3.83 -13.03 15.97
N GLY A 33 -3.41 -14.24 16.32
CA GLY A 33 -2.90 -15.21 15.38
C GLY A 33 -3.40 -16.61 15.71
N PHE A 34 -3.56 -17.41 14.66
CA PHE A 34 -3.87 -18.84 14.82
C PHE A 34 -3.30 -19.67 13.68
N PHE A 35 -3.09 -20.95 13.96
CA PHE A 35 -2.47 -21.92 13.06
C PHE A 35 -3.50 -22.96 12.60
N PHE A 36 -3.50 -23.27 11.31
CA PHE A 36 -4.39 -24.25 10.71
C PHE A 36 -3.75 -25.63 10.68
N ASP A 37 -4.58 -26.65 10.79
CA ASP A 37 -4.15 -28.06 10.71
C ASP A 37 -3.81 -28.50 9.28
N THR A 38 -4.18 -27.68 8.29
CA THR A 38 -4.06 -27.99 6.87
C THR A 38 -3.51 -26.80 6.09
N ASP A 39 -2.89 -27.08 4.95
CA ASP A 39 -2.38 -26.07 4.02
C ASP A 39 -3.55 -25.42 3.28
N LEU A 40 -3.77 -24.12 3.48
CA LEU A 40 -4.83 -23.35 2.83
C LEU A 40 -4.43 -22.74 1.48
N SER A 41 -3.21 -22.96 0.99
CA SER A 41 -2.73 -22.36 -0.28
C SER A 41 -3.63 -22.69 -1.46
N PHE A 42 -4.22 -23.89 -1.48
CA PHE A 42 -5.16 -24.31 -2.53
C PHE A 42 -6.43 -23.47 -2.57
N LEU A 43 -6.82 -22.84 -1.45
CA LEU A 43 -8.03 -22.04 -1.32
C LEU A 43 -7.82 -20.58 -1.73
N PHE A 44 -6.57 -20.13 -1.84
CA PHE A 44 -6.23 -18.72 -2.12
C PHE A 44 -6.89 -18.16 -3.39
N PRO A 45 -6.88 -18.85 -4.54
CA PRO A 45 -7.53 -18.33 -5.75
C PRO A 45 -9.05 -18.14 -5.58
N TYR A 46 -9.69 -18.99 -4.77
CA TYR A 46 -11.13 -18.92 -4.51
C TYR A 46 -11.46 -17.78 -3.55
N ILE A 47 -10.65 -17.60 -2.51
CA ILE A 47 -10.78 -16.47 -1.59
C ILE A 47 -10.54 -15.14 -2.33
N ASN A 48 -9.58 -15.08 -3.25
CA ASN A 48 -9.32 -13.92 -4.10
C ASN A 48 -10.46 -13.60 -5.08
N ALA A 49 -11.34 -14.58 -5.36
CA ALA A 49 -12.54 -14.39 -6.16
C ALA A 49 -13.74 -13.91 -5.33
N VAL A 50 -13.87 -14.41 -4.09
CA VAL A 50 -15.03 -14.16 -3.22
C VAL A 50 -14.87 -12.90 -2.36
N ILE A 51 -13.68 -12.66 -1.80
CA ILE A 51 -13.46 -11.54 -0.88
C ILE A 51 -13.07 -10.29 -1.67
N PRO A 52 -13.89 -9.23 -1.66
CA PRO A 52 -13.57 -7.98 -2.34
C PRO A 52 -12.29 -7.36 -1.80
N GLY A 53 -11.40 -6.91 -2.69
CA GLY A 53 -10.14 -6.29 -2.29
C GLY A 53 -9.09 -7.25 -1.73
N ALA A 54 -9.30 -8.57 -1.79
CA ALA A 54 -8.26 -9.53 -1.46
C ALA A 54 -7.05 -9.38 -2.40
N GLU A 55 -5.86 -9.43 -1.81
CA GLU A 55 -4.57 -9.33 -2.50
C GLU A 55 -3.82 -10.65 -2.36
N LEU A 56 -3.68 -11.39 -3.46
CA LEU A 56 -2.86 -12.61 -3.52
C LEU A 56 -1.39 -12.27 -3.79
N HIS A 57 -0.47 -12.73 -2.95
CA HIS A 57 0.97 -12.58 -3.13
C HIS A 57 1.64 -13.95 -3.30
N GLU A 58 2.62 -14.06 -4.20
CA GLU A 58 3.35 -15.31 -4.46
C GLU A 58 4.68 -15.42 -3.70
N THR A 59 5.28 -14.30 -3.29
CA THR A 59 6.61 -14.29 -2.66
C THR A 59 6.67 -13.32 -1.47
N PRO A 60 6.48 -13.81 -0.23
CA PRO A 60 6.03 -15.16 0.13
C PRO A 60 4.54 -15.40 -0.22
N ALA A 61 4.15 -16.67 -0.37
CA ALA A 61 2.75 -17.04 -0.62
C ALA A 61 1.87 -16.62 0.56
N LEU A 62 1.04 -15.60 0.36
CA LEU A 62 0.09 -15.11 1.36
C LEU A 62 -1.07 -14.38 0.68
N MET A 63 -2.15 -14.16 1.43
CA MET A 63 -3.20 -13.23 1.06
C MET A 63 -3.42 -12.15 2.10
N ARG A 64 -3.77 -10.96 1.63
CA ARG A 64 -4.20 -9.86 2.47
C ARG A 64 -5.63 -9.51 2.13
N PHE A 65 -6.49 -9.32 3.11
CA PHE A 65 -7.85 -8.87 2.91
C PHE A 65 -8.38 -8.22 4.19
N GLU A 66 -9.52 -7.55 4.08
CA GLU A 66 -10.26 -7.01 5.21
C GLU A 66 -11.50 -7.87 5.44
N LEU A 67 -11.81 -8.16 6.71
CA LEU A 67 -13.00 -8.88 7.11
C LEU A 67 -13.51 -8.25 8.42
N ASP A 68 -14.76 -7.79 8.43
CA ASP A 68 -15.41 -7.15 9.58
C ASP A 68 -14.58 -5.99 10.20
N GLY A 69 -13.90 -5.21 9.36
CA GLY A 69 -13.04 -4.09 9.81
C GLY A 69 -11.66 -4.51 10.32
N ALA A 70 -11.35 -5.81 10.37
CA ALA A 70 -10.03 -6.32 10.71
C ALA A 70 -9.20 -6.62 9.45
N PHE A 71 -7.96 -6.14 9.46
CA PHE A 71 -6.96 -6.50 8.45
C PHE A 71 -6.41 -7.89 8.72
N CYS A 72 -6.51 -8.75 7.70
CA CYS A 72 -6.13 -10.14 7.76
C CYS A 72 -4.92 -10.39 6.86
N VAL A 73 -3.96 -11.17 7.37
CA VAL A 73 -2.87 -11.75 6.60
C VAL A 73 -2.93 -13.25 6.75
N LEU A 74 -3.34 -13.92 5.66
CA LEU A 74 -3.49 -15.36 5.59
C LEU A 74 -2.27 -15.98 4.91
N TYR A 75 -1.57 -16.84 5.65
CA TYR A 75 -0.50 -17.70 5.16
C TYR A 75 -1.04 -19.12 4.98
N PRO A 76 -0.28 -20.02 4.30
CA PRO A 76 -0.66 -21.42 4.11
C PRO A 76 -1.15 -22.12 5.39
N PHE A 77 -0.44 -21.92 6.50
CA PHE A 77 -0.71 -22.61 7.78
C PHE A 77 -1.08 -21.67 8.93
N ARG A 78 -1.28 -20.37 8.69
CA ARG A 78 -1.62 -19.44 9.78
C ARG A 78 -2.36 -18.20 9.31
N CYS A 79 -3.13 -17.59 10.20
CA CYS A 79 -3.72 -16.27 10.01
C CYS A 79 -3.17 -15.31 11.06
N LEU A 80 -2.98 -14.05 10.68
CA LEU A 80 -2.78 -12.91 11.58
C LEU A 80 -3.87 -11.89 11.30
N ALA A 81 -4.52 -11.36 12.33
CA ALA A 81 -5.55 -10.33 12.17
C ALA A 81 -5.46 -9.23 13.24
N THR A 82 -5.85 -8.01 12.86
CA THR A 82 -5.83 -6.82 13.72
C THR A 82 -6.63 -5.68 13.06
N PRO A 83 -7.21 -4.71 13.79
CA PRO A 83 -7.23 -4.56 15.26
C PRO A 83 -8.40 -5.27 15.93
N PHE A 84 -8.25 -5.56 17.23
CA PHE A 84 -9.31 -6.00 18.15
C PHE A 84 -9.17 -5.27 19.49
N GLU A 85 -10.27 -5.04 20.20
CA GLU A 85 -10.29 -4.44 21.54
C GLU A 85 -9.80 -5.43 22.59
N ASP A 86 -10.23 -6.70 22.50
CA ASP A 86 -9.90 -7.73 23.48
C ASP A 86 -9.78 -9.14 22.86
N ARG A 87 -9.57 -10.13 23.72
CA ARG A 87 -9.41 -11.54 23.33
C ARG A 87 -10.72 -12.19 22.88
N ASP A 88 -11.85 -11.74 23.40
CA ASP A 88 -13.16 -12.32 23.09
C ASP A 88 -13.63 -11.86 21.71
N GLU A 89 -13.42 -10.59 21.36
CA GLU A 89 -13.63 -10.07 20.02
C GLU A 89 -12.74 -10.80 19.00
N ALA A 90 -11.45 -10.99 19.33
CA ALA A 90 -10.53 -11.75 18.49
C ALA A 90 -10.96 -13.22 18.30
N ALA A 91 -11.53 -13.86 19.33
CA ALA A 91 -12.04 -15.22 19.24
C ALA A 91 -13.30 -15.30 18.37
N ALA A 92 -14.22 -14.35 18.52
CA ALA A 92 -15.41 -14.24 17.67
C ALA A 92 -15.04 -13.96 16.20
N PHE A 93 -13.98 -13.19 15.96
CA PHE A 93 -13.42 -13.00 14.63
C PHE A 93 -12.87 -14.32 14.05
N ARG A 94 -12.09 -15.08 14.82
CA ARG A 94 -11.56 -16.40 14.40
C ARG A 94 -12.70 -17.31 13.94
N ASP A 95 -13.77 -17.41 14.73
CA ASP A 95 -14.88 -18.32 14.42
C ASP A 95 -15.60 -17.92 13.13
N ARG A 96 -15.83 -16.61 12.92
CA ARG A 96 -16.35 -16.07 11.66
C ARG A 96 -15.42 -16.31 10.48
N LEU A 97 -14.10 -16.14 10.66
CA LEU A 97 -13.15 -16.43 9.59
C LEU A 97 -13.21 -17.91 9.22
N LEU A 98 -13.24 -18.82 10.19
CA LEU A 98 -13.36 -20.25 9.93
C LEU A 98 -14.67 -20.59 9.23
N GLU A 99 -15.78 -19.95 9.60
CA GLU A 99 -17.06 -20.10 8.91
C GLU A 99 -16.97 -19.66 7.45
N GLN A 100 -16.39 -18.48 7.17
CA GLN A 100 -16.17 -17.97 5.82
C GLN A 100 -15.27 -18.90 5.00
N LEU A 101 -14.13 -19.33 5.55
CA LEU A 101 -13.20 -20.23 4.87
C LEU A 101 -13.86 -21.58 4.54
N ASN A 102 -14.64 -22.14 5.47
CA ASN A 102 -15.37 -23.38 5.21
C ASN A 102 -16.51 -23.18 4.21
N ALA A 103 -17.21 -22.04 4.22
CA ALA A 103 -18.25 -21.73 3.24
C ALA A 103 -17.67 -21.59 1.82
N ILE A 104 -16.48 -20.99 1.69
CA ILE A 104 -15.74 -20.94 0.42
C ILE A 104 -15.29 -22.34 0.01
N LEU A 105 -14.80 -23.16 0.95
CA LEU A 105 -14.40 -24.55 0.69
C LEU A 105 -15.58 -25.38 0.16
N ASP A 106 -16.75 -25.26 0.78
CA ASP A 106 -17.98 -25.96 0.40
C ASP A 106 -18.46 -25.56 -1.01
N LYS A 107 -18.20 -24.31 -1.41
CA LYS A 107 -18.57 -23.76 -2.72
C LYS A 107 -17.43 -23.74 -3.73
N LYS A 108 -16.27 -24.34 -3.44
CA LYS A 108 -15.08 -24.22 -4.30
C LYS A 108 -15.34 -24.69 -5.75
N GLU A 109 -16.22 -25.66 -5.94
CA GLU A 109 -16.52 -26.22 -7.26
C GLU A 109 -17.41 -25.31 -8.11
N THR A 110 -18.12 -24.37 -7.47
CA THR A 110 -18.99 -23.40 -8.14
C THR A 110 -18.34 -22.01 -8.27
N ILE A 111 -17.30 -21.74 -7.49
CA ILE A 111 -16.54 -20.48 -7.55
C ILE A 111 -15.50 -20.57 -8.67
N LEU A 112 -15.54 -19.64 -9.63
CA LEU A 112 -14.48 -19.48 -10.61
C LEU A 112 -13.21 -18.92 -9.92
N PRO A 113 -12.08 -19.66 -9.89
CA PRO A 113 -10.89 -19.22 -9.16
C PRO A 113 -10.21 -18.02 -9.81
N ARG A 114 -9.79 -17.05 -8.99
CA ARG A 114 -9.05 -15.86 -9.42
C ARG A 114 -7.58 -15.97 -9.06
N HIS A 115 -6.76 -16.35 -10.03
CA HIS A 115 -5.30 -16.50 -9.87
C HIS A 115 -4.52 -15.18 -9.99
N ARG A 116 -5.20 -14.03 -10.12
CA ARG A 116 -4.52 -12.73 -10.31
C ARG A 116 -3.71 -12.37 -9.07
N VAL A 117 -2.39 -12.36 -9.24
CA VAL A 117 -1.43 -11.96 -8.22
C VAL A 117 -1.40 -10.44 -8.11
N PHE A 118 -1.47 -9.95 -6.89
CA PHE A 118 -1.23 -8.56 -6.57
C PHE A 118 0.26 -8.24 -6.78
N LYS A 119 0.54 -7.51 -7.87
CA LYS A 119 1.84 -6.91 -8.13
C LYS A 119 1.72 -5.42 -7.90
N LYS A 120 2.43 -4.89 -6.91
CA LYS A 120 2.66 -3.44 -6.85
C LYS A 120 3.36 -3.06 -8.15
N ILE A 121 2.77 -2.13 -8.90
CA ILE A 121 3.43 -1.57 -10.08
C ILE A 121 4.72 -0.93 -9.58
N ALA A 122 5.86 -1.39 -10.09
CA ALA A 122 7.14 -0.91 -9.63
C ALA A 122 7.29 0.57 -9.98
N VAL A 123 7.91 1.35 -9.10
CA VAL A 123 8.16 2.78 -9.32
C VAL A 123 8.83 3.04 -10.69
N PRO A 124 9.82 2.25 -11.15
CA PRO A 124 10.42 2.43 -12.47
C PRO A 124 9.43 2.28 -13.63
N ASP A 125 8.44 1.41 -13.51
CA ASP A 125 7.45 1.20 -14.57
C ASP A 125 6.45 2.36 -14.64
N ILE A 126 6.11 2.95 -13.50
CA ILE A 126 5.29 4.17 -13.46
C ILE A 126 6.10 5.37 -14.00
N LEU A 127 7.39 5.46 -13.67
CA LEU A 127 8.26 6.53 -14.17
C LEU A 127 8.33 6.56 -15.70
N LYS A 128 8.36 5.40 -16.38
CA LYS A 128 8.34 5.31 -17.84
C LYS A 128 7.11 5.94 -18.48
N LEU A 129 6.02 6.09 -17.72
CA LEU A 129 4.75 6.68 -18.17
C LEU A 129 4.65 8.17 -17.87
N LEU A 130 5.56 8.74 -17.07
CA LEU A 130 5.51 10.15 -16.66
C LEU A 130 6.32 11.03 -17.61
N PRO A 131 5.99 12.32 -17.72
CA PRO A 131 6.74 13.27 -18.55
C PRO A 131 8.14 13.57 -18.00
N LEU A 132 8.44 13.18 -16.75
CA LEU A 132 9.72 13.41 -16.05
C LEU A 132 10.16 14.88 -15.95
N THR A 133 9.25 15.83 -16.15
CA THR A 133 9.52 17.27 -16.08
C THR A 133 9.64 17.83 -14.67
N ASN A 134 9.22 17.06 -13.65
CA ASN A 134 9.14 17.51 -12.26
C ASN A 134 8.38 18.85 -12.09
N CYS A 135 7.32 19.08 -12.90
CA CYS A 135 6.59 20.35 -12.93
C CYS A 135 5.82 20.70 -11.64
N LYS A 136 5.66 19.73 -10.73
CA LYS A 136 4.95 19.85 -9.44
C LYS A 136 3.45 20.16 -9.51
N ALA A 137 2.87 20.19 -10.70
CA ALA A 137 1.46 20.52 -10.88
C ALA A 137 0.49 19.48 -10.25
N CYS A 138 0.95 18.25 -9.99
CA CYS A 138 0.21 17.24 -9.23
C CYS A 138 0.37 17.33 -7.70
N GLY A 139 1.06 18.36 -7.19
CA GLY A 139 1.31 18.55 -5.75
C GLY A 139 2.50 17.76 -5.19
N TYR A 140 3.21 16.98 -6.02
CA TYR A 140 4.41 16.23 -5.61
C TYR A 140 5.70 16.90 -6.10
N PRO A 141 6.79 16.87 -5.30
CA PRO A 141 8.02 17.61 -5.61
C PRO A 141 8.76 17.09 -6.85
N THR A 142 8.61 15.81 -7.18
CA THR A 142 9.21 15.17 -8.36
C THR A 142 8.28 14.10 -8.95
N CYS A 143 8.46 13.78 -10.22
CA CYS A 143 7.79 12.65 -10.88
C CYS A 143 8.13 11.32 -10.19
N LEU A 144 9.33 11.17 -9.61
CA LEU A 144 9.70 10.02 -8.78
C LEU A 144 8.89 9.95 -7.48
N ALA A 145 8.70 11.08 -6.80
CA ALA A 145 7.88 11.13 -5.59
C ALA A 145 6.42 10.78 -5.92
N PHE A 146 5.89 11.32 -7.02
CA PHE A 146 4.56 10.97 -7.52
C PHE A 146 4.46 9.46 -7.84
N ALA A 147 5.38 8.92 -8.64
CA ALA A 147 5.42 7.51 -9.00
C ALA A 147 5.50 6.58 -7.77
N SER A 148 6.26 6.99 -6.73
CA SER A 148 6.32 6.25 -5.46
C SER A 148 4.96 6.24 -4.74
N MET A 149 4.24 7.35 -4.78
CA MET A 149 2.93 7.46 -4.14
C MET A 149 1.86 6.69 -4.90
N VAL A 150 1.92 6.68 -6.23
CA VAL A 150 1.06 5.84 -7.09
C VAL A 150 1.35 4.35 -6.87
N SER A 151 2.62 3.94 -6.85
CA SER A 151 3.04 2.55 -6.54
C SER A 151 2.55 2.08 -5.15
N LYS A 152 2.48 3.00 -4.19
CA LYS A 152 1.99 2.76 -2.83
C LYS A 152 0.46 2.92 -2.70
N GLN A 153 -0.26 3.17 -3.79
CA GLN A 153 -1.71 3.41 -3.83
C GLN A 153 -2.17 4.56 -2.90
N ARG A 154 -1.31 5.56 -2.71
CA ARG A 154 -1.62 6.78 -1.94
C ARG A 154 -1.88 7.99 -2.86
N ALA A 155 -1.77 7.77 -4.17
CA ALA A 155 -2.03 8.71 -5.24
C ALA A 155 -2.63 7.91 -6.41
N VAL A 156 -3.51 8.53 -7.18
CA VAL A 156 -4.04 7.93 -8.41
C VAL A 156 -3.30 8.49 -9.62
N PRO A 157 -3.02 7.69 -10.68
CA PRO A 157 -2.29 8.18 -11.87
C PRO A 157 -2.90 9.45 -12.48
N GLY A 158 -4.23 9.59 -12.46
CA GLY A 158 -4.95 10.77 -12.97
C GLY A 158 -4.70 12.08 -12.21
N GLN A 159 -3.98 12.06 -11.08
CA GLN A 159 -3.53 13.30 -10.42
C GLN A 159 -2.41 14.01 -11.18
N CYS A 160 -1.71 13.33 -12.10
CA CYS A 160 -0.75 14.01 -12.96
C CYS A 160 -1.50 14.70 -14.11
N PRO A 161 -1.44 16.03 -14.24
CA PRO A 161 -2.16 16.75 -15.29
C PRO A 161 -1.63 16.46 -16.70
N HIS A 162 -0.49 15.78 -16.80
CA HIS A 162 0.13 15.35 -18.06
C HIS A 162 -0.13 13.88 -18.37
N LEU A 163 -0.75 13.13 -17.46
CA LEU A 163 -1.28 11.80 -17.76
C LEU A 163 -2.72 11.98 -18.25
N GLY A 164 -2.97 11.53 -19.48
CA GLY A 164 -4.35 11.42 -19.97
C GLY A 164 -5.14 10.38 -19.19
N PRO A 165 -6.48 10.37 -19.29
CA PRO A 165 -7.31 9.30 -18.76
C PRO A 165 -6.84 7.93 -19.31
N PRO A 166 -7.02 6.84 -18.55
CA PRO A 166 -6.62 5.52 -18.98
C PRO A 166 -7.31 5.15 -20.29
N ILE A 167 -6.54 4.71 -21.29
CA ILE A 167 -7.06 4.35 -22.62
C ILE A 167 -8.07 3.20 -22.52
N SER A 168 -8.01 2.36 -21.47
CA SER A 168 -9.06 1.39 -21.15
C SER A 168 -9.40 1.37 -19.66
N GLU A 169 -10.70 1.34 -19.33
CA GLU A 169 -11.20 0.94 -18.02
C GLU A 169 -11.88 -0.42 -18.14
N GLN A 170 -11.55 -1.34 -17.23
CA GLN A 170 -12.22 -2.64 -17.14
C GLN A 170 -13.59 -2.45 -16.50
N VAL A 171 -14.66 -2.65 -17.26
CA VAL A 171 -16.03 -2.58 -16.75
C VAL A 171 -16.61 -3.99 -16.69
N THR A 172 -17.08 -4.37 -15.50
CA THR A 172 -17.70 -5.68 -15.24
C THR A 172 -19.22 -5.54 -15.18
N TYR A 173 -19.93 -6.25 -16.04
CA TYR A 173 -21.39 -6.30 -16.08
C TYR A 173 -21.89 -7.65 -15.60
N PRO A 174 -22.89 -7.72 -14.70
CA PRO A 174 -23.52 -8.98 -14.34
C PRO A 174 -24.39 -9.50 -15.49
N VAL A 175 -24.32 -10.79 -15.77
CA VAL A 175 -25.27 -11.52 -16.62
C VAL A 175 -26.45 -11.91 -15.75
N LEU A 176 -27.65 -11.47 -16.10
CA LEU A 176 -28.88 -11.77 -15.34
C LEU A 176 -29.65 -12.92 -15.99
N ASP A 177 -30.30 -13.74 -15.18
CA ASP A 177 -31.31 -14.71 -15.62
C ASP A 177 -32.66 -14.02 -15.96
N PRO A 178 -33.66 -14.74 -16.51
CA PRO A 178 -34.97 -14.17 -16.83
C PRO A 178 -35.75 -13.61 -15.63
N ASP A 179 -35.41 -14.04 -14.41
CA ASP A 179 -36.01 -13.56 -13.16
C ASP A 179 -35.26 -12.34 -12.59
N GLY A 180 -34.22 -11.85 -13.31
CA GLY A 180 -33.42 -10.69 -12.95
C GLY A 180 -32.30 -10.98 -11.93
N ARG A 181 -31.96 -12.25 -11.70
CA ARG A 181 -30.91 -12.64 -10.75
C ARG A 181 -29.57 -12.75 -11.45
N PRO A 182 -28.47 -12.23 -10.88
CA PRO A 182 -27.14 -12.35 -11.48
C PRO A 182 -26.67 -13.80 -11.44
N VAL A 183 -26.34 -14.36 -12.61
CA VAL A 183 -25.83 -15.72 -12.80
C VAL A 183 -24.37 -15.77 -13.25
N ASP A 184 -23.85 -14.70 -13.85
CA ASP A 184 -22.45 -14.59 -14.27
C ASP A 184 -22.00 -13.11 -14.32
N SER A 185 -20.77 -12.83 -14.74
CA SER A 185 -20.31 -11.47 -15.05
C SER A 185 -19.34 -11.44 -16.22
N VAL A 186 -19.48 -10.43 -17.08
CA VAL A 186 -18.58 -10.23 -18.22
C VAL A 186 -17.79 -8.95 -18.00
N THR A 187 -16.47 -9.04 -18.17
CA THR A 187 -15.58 -7.87 -18.09
C THR A 187 -15.11 -7.49 -19.48
N PHE A 188 -15.28 -6.22 -19.84
CA PHE A 188 -14.80 -5.66 -21.11
C PHE A 188 -13.82 -4.53 -20.84
N ASP A 189 -12.80 -4.41 -21.70
CA ASP A 189 -11.96 -3.22 -21.76
C ASP A 189 -12.71 -2.13 -22.53
N VAL A 190 -13.16 -1.08 -21.84
CA VAL A 190 -13.89 0.03 -22.44
C VAL A 190 -12.93 1.16 -22.79
N ASP A 191 -12.90 1.53 -24.06
CA ASP A 191 -12.09 2.64 -24.56
C ASP A 191 -12.70 3.98 -24.13
N THR A 192 -12.12 4.60 -23.11
CA THR A 192 -12.66 5.83 -22.49
C THR A 192 -12.41 7.09 -23.32
N ARG A 193 -11.69 6.99 -24.46
CA ARG A 193 -11.37 8.14 -25.32
C ARG A 193 -12.59 8.88 -25.90
N SER A 194 -13.78 8.29 -25.80
CA SER A 194 -15.01 8.78 -26.45
C SER A 194 -16.07 9.38 -25.51
N ALA A 195 -15.86 9.39 -24.18
CA ALA A 195 -16.86 9.87 -23.23
C ALA A 195 -16.69 11.37 -22.89
N PRO A 196 -17.76 12.19 -22.87
CA PRO A 196 -17.68 13.58 -22.46
C PRO A 196 -17.41 13.66 -20.94
N HIS A 197 -16.23 14.15 -20.57
CA HIS A 197 -15.81 14.36 -19.18
C HIS A 197 -16.77 15.29 -18.43
N GLN A 198 -17.47 14.77 -17.42
CA GLN A 198 -17.92 15.57 -16.27
C GLN A 198 -16.94 15.32 -15.12
N SER A 199 -16.41 16.39 -14.55
CA SER A 199 -15.45 16.33 -13.44
C SER A 199 -16.12 15.86 -12.13
N PRO A 200 -15.49 14.96 -11.34
CA PRO A 200 -15.97 14.65 -10.00
C PRO A 200 -15.66 15.78 -8.99
N PRO A 201 -16.41 15.88 -7.87
CA PRO A 201 -16.22 16.92 -6.87
C PRO A 201 -14.94 16.69 -6.04
N THR A 202 -14.31 17.79 -5.64
CA THR A 202 -13.10 17.83 -4.80
C THR A 202 -13.36 17.43 -3.35
N PRO A 203 -12.52 16.60 -2.68
CA PRO A 203 -12.61 16.38 -1.24
C PRO A 203 -11.83 17.43 -0.42
N ASP A 204 -12.41 17.78 0.73
CA ASP A 204 -11.96 18.74 1.74
C ASP A 204 -10.57 18.45 2.33
N ASN A 205 -9.77 19.52 2.46
CA ASN A 205 -8.48 19.54 3.15
C ASN A 205 -8.65 19.73 4.66
N HIS A 206 -8.47 18.67 5.45
CA HIS A 206 -8.19 18.80 6.87
C HIS A 206 -6.76 18.35 7.19
N VAL A 207 -5.86 19.32 7.39
CA VAL A 207 -4.46 19.11 7.82
C VAL A 207 -4.39 19.32 9.34
N PRO A 208 -3.93 18.35 10.15
CA PRO A 208 -3.78 18.55 11.59
C PRO A 208 -2.59 19.47 11.93
N SER A 209 -2.75 20.29 12.98
CA SER A 209 -1.95 21.46 13.31
C SER A 209 -0.54 21.20 13.88
N GLY A 210 0.48 21.50 13.09
CA GLY A 210 1.49 22.56 13.31
C GLY A 210 2.45 22.58 14.52
N ARG A 211 2.10 22.22 15.77
CA ARG A 211 2.93 22.64 16.93
C ARG A 211 3.84 21.56 17.53
N ALA A 212 3.40 20.31 17.62
CA ALA A 212 4.22 19.21 18.17
C ALA A 212 5.30 18.70 17.20
N VAL A 213 5.15 19.04 15.92
CA VAL A 213 6.06 18.62 14.83
C VAL A 213 7.32 19.49 14.80
N ASP A 214 7.25 20.74 15.25
CA ASP A 214 8.34 21.71 15.13
C ASP A 214 9.48 21.48 16.14
N GLU A 215 9.19 21.06 17.37
CA GLU A 215 10.22 20.79 18.40
C GLU A 215 11.02 19.51 18.11
N ALA A 216 10.37 18.45 17.64
CA ALA A 216 11.04 17.22 17.22
C ALA A 216 11.86 17.42 15.93
N ASN A 217 11.45 18.36 15.08
CA ASN A 217 12.18 18.73 13.86
C ASN A 217 13.47 19.50 14.17
N ALA A 218 13.44 20.41 15.15
CA ALA A 218 14.62 21.19 15.56
C ALA A 218 15.75 20.31 16.11
N SER A 219 15.41 19.30 16.92
CA SER A 219 16.40 18.40 17.54
C SER A 219 17.13 17.50 16.54
N LEU A 220 16.45 17.03 15.49
CA LEU A 220 17.06 16.21 14.41
C LEU A 220 17.84 17.05 13.39
N LEU A 221 17.39 18.28 13.11
CA LEU A 221 18.15 19.22 12.27
C LEU A 221 19.46 19.63 12.94
N ALA A 222 19.49 19.75 14.27
CA ALA A 222 20.72 20.03 15.03
C ALA A 222 21.78 18.91 14.93
N ALA A 223 21.40 17.70 14.53
CA ALA A 223 22.32 16.57 14.35
C ALA A 223 22.93 16.47 12.93
N LEU A 224 22.39 17.23 11.97
CA LEU A 224 22.92 17.32 10.61
C LEU A 224 23.98 18.41 10.53
N THR A 225 25.07 18.10 9.85
CA THR A 225 26.09 19.10 9.52
C THR A 225 25.55 20.08 8.46
N PRO A 226 26.08 21.31 8.38
CA PRO A 226 25.68 22.28 7.34
C PRO A 226 25.74 21.68 5.92
N ARG A 227 26.78 20.88 5.66
CA ARG A 227 26.96 20.22 4.37
C ARG A 227 25.92 19.12 4.09
N GLU A 228 25.51 18.38 5.11
CA GLU A 228 24.44 17.39 4.99
C GLU A 228 23.08 18.07 4.76
N ILE A 229 22.85 19.26 5.32
CA ILE A 229 21.63 20.07 5.07
C ILE A 229 21.60 20.56 3.62
N GLU A 230 22.71 21.08 3.09
CA GLU A 230 22.83 21.48 1.69
C GLU A 230 22.57 20.30 0.74
N VAL A 231 23.21 19.16 1.00
CA VAL A 231 22.99 17.93 0.23
C VAL A 231 21.54 17.48 0.33
N LEU A 232 20.94 17.49 1.53
CA LEU A 232 19.53 17.13 1.74
C LEU A 232 18.56 18.06 0.99
N SER A 233 18.86 19.36 0.95
CA SER A 233 18.05 20.34 0.21
C SER A 233 18.09 20.06 -1.30
N LEU A 234 19.28 19.85 -1.86
CA LEU A 234 19.43 19.52 -3.28
C LEU A 234 18.82 18.15 -3.62
N LEU A 235 18.94 17.17 -2.72
CA LEU A 235 18.25 15.88 -2.83
C LEU A 235 16.73 16.04 -2.85
N GLY A 236 16.18 16.85 -1.95
CA GLY A 236 14.75 17.16 -1.89
C GLY A 236 14.26 17.82 -3.19
N ARG A 237 15.10 18.65 -3.80
CA ARG A 237 14.85 19.30 -5.10
C ARG A 237 15.03 18.37 -6.30
N GLY A 238 15.49 17.13 -6.08
CA GLY A 238 15.61 16.11 -7.11
C GLY A 238 16.95 16.08 -7.86
N PHE A 239 17.96 16.83 -7.42
CA PHE A 239 19.28 16.82 -8.03
C PHE A 239 19.91 15.44 -7.88
N THR A 240 20.64 14.99 -8.90
CA THR A 240 21.45 13.76 -8.94
C THR A 240 22.82 13.99 -8.29
N ASN A 241 23.57 12.93 -7.98
CA ASN A 241 24.91 13.11 -7.36
C ASN A 241 25.90 13.91 -8.22
N PRO A 242 25.93 13.76 -9.57
CA PRO A 242 26.71 14.63 -10.43
C PRO A 242 26.25 16.10 -10.40
N GLU A 243 24.95 16.37 -10.38
CA GLU A 243 24.43 17.74 -10.30
C GLU A 243 24.72 18.37 -8.94
N ILE A 244 24.58 17.62 -7.84
CA ILE A 244 24.98 18.08 -6.50
C ILE A 244 26.48 18.34 -6.43
N SER A 245 27.29 17.50 -7.10
CA SER A 245 28.73 17.65 -7.18
C SER A 245 29.11 18.96 -7.88
N ALA A 246 28.44 19.27 -9.00
CA ALA A 246 28.62 20.52 -9.72
C ALA A 246 28.17 21.74 -8.89
N GLU A 247 27.00 21.65 -8.25
CA GLU A 247 26.40 22.74 -7.46
C GLU A 247 27.24 23.07 -6.21
N LEU A 248 27.74 22.05 -5.52
CA LEU A 248 28.49 22.21 -4.26
C LEU A 248 30.01 22.29 -4.43
N GLY A 249 30.52 22.16 -5.67
CA GLY A 249 31.95 22.21 -5.97
C GLY A 249 32.77 21.08 -5.31
N ILE A 250 32.18 19.89 -5.13
CA ILE A 250 32.84 18.72 -4.51
C ILE A 250 32.78 17.49 -5.40
N SER A 251 33.63 16.51 -5.19
CA SER A 251 33.65 15.30 -6.02
C SER A 251 32.35 14.47 -5.88
N PRO A 252 31.90 13.76 -6.94
CA PRO A 252 30.74 12.86 -6.84
C PRO A 252 30.90 11.76 -5.78
N HIS A 253 32.14 11.34 -5.52
CA HIS A 253 32.47 10.39 -4.47
C HIS A 253 32.17 10.99 -3.08
N THR A 254 32.58 12.24 -2.84
CA THR A 254 32.29 12.99 -1.62
C THR A 254 30.79 13.18 -1.41
N VAL A 255 30.04 13.50 -2.49
CA VAL A 255 28.58 13.57 -2.44
C VAL A 255 27.98 12.23 -2.00
N LYS A 256 28.44 11.10 -2.56
CA LYS A 256 27.96 9.76 -2.18
C LYS A 256 28.18 9.48 -0.69
N SER A 257 29.34 9.85 -0.15
CA SER A 257 29.62 9.73 1.29
C SER A 257 28.68 10.56 2.14
N HIS A 258 28.42 11.83 1.77
CA HIS A 258 27.44 12.67 2.46
C HIS A 258 26.03 12.08 2.42
N VAL A 259 25.61 11.52 1.28
CA VAL A 259 24.28 10.88 1.14
C VAL A 259 24.14 9.67 2.05
N ILE A 260 25.17 8.82 2.17
CA ILE A 260 25.16 7.65 3.05
C ILE A 260 25.07 8.07 4.53
N HIS A 261 25.90 9.03 4.95
CA HIS A 261 25.87 9.53 6.32
C HIS A 261 24.53 10.20 6.66
N LEU A 262 24.00 10.98 5.72
CA LEU A 262 22.67 11.57 5.80
C LEU A 262 21.60 10.49 5.98
N PHE A 263 21.60 9.43 5.17
CA PHE A 263 20.62 8.36 5.27
C PHE A 263 20.65 7.66 6.64
N ASN A 264 21.86 7.37 7.13
CA ASN A 264 22.06 6.77 8.45
C ASN A 264 21.54 7.68 9.57
N LYS A 265 21.82 8.98 9.51
CA LYS A 265 21.35 9.97 10.50
C LYS A 265 19.83 10.18 10.44
N LEU A 266 19.24 10.09 9.25
CA LEU A 266 17.80 10.26 9.03
C LEU A 266 17.00 8.97 9.29
N GLY A 267 17.66 7.81 9.41
CA GLY A 267 17.01 6.51 9.53
C GLY A 267 16.24 6.09 8.28
N VAL A 268 16.65 6.60 7.11
CA VAL A 268 15.99 6.33 5.82
C VAL A 268 16.86 5.42 4.96
N SER A 269 16.24 4.52 4.21
CA SER A 269 16.96 3.52 3.41
C SER A 269 17.17 3.91 1.95
N ASP A 270 16.52 4.98 1.46
CA ASP A 270 16.67 5.41 0.08
C ASP A 270 16.49 6.93 -0.12
N ARG A 271 16.94 7.41 -1.28
CA ARG A 271 16.89 8.82 -1.72
C ARG A 271 15.48 9.40 -1.72
N THR A 272 14.48 8.58 -2.03
CA THR A 272 13.07 9.00 -2.08
C THR A 272 12.57 9.27 -0.67
N GLN A 273 12.91 8.40 0.29
CA GLN A 273 12.60 8.62 1.70
C GLN A 273 13.29 9.87 2.25
N ALA A 274 14.55 10.12 1.89
CA ALA A 274 15.25 11.35 2.26
C ALA A 274 14.58 12.62 1.66
N ALA A 275 14.17 12.57 0.38
CA ALA A 275 13.49 13.69 -0.27
C ALA A 275 12.09 13.96 0.34
N VAL A 276 11.32 12.91 0.63
CA VAL A 276 10.03 13.01 1.32
C VAL A 276 10.22 13.54 2.75
N TRP A 277 11.30 13.13 3.42
CA TRP A 277 11.66 13.63 4.74
C TRP A 277 11.94 15.14 4.70
N ALA A 278 12.71 15.61 3.71
CA ALA A 278 12.99 17.04 3.52
C ALA A 278 11.72 17.86 3.25
N ALA A 279 10.84 17.36 2.37
CA ALA A 279 9.59 18.03 2.01
C ALA A 279 8.61 18.11 3.19
N ARG A 280 8.46 17.02 3.96
CA ARG A 280 7.58 16.99 5.14
C ARG A 280 8.02 17.94 6.25
N ARG A 281 9.32 18.29 6.28
CA ARG A 281 9.93 19.15 7.30
C ARG A 281 10.23 20.57 6.79
N ARG A 282 9.71 20.93 5.62
CA ARG A 282 9.84 22.28 4.99
C ARG A 282 11.29 22.76 4.86
N ILE A 283 12.22 21.84 4.63
CA ILE A 283 13.62 22.18 4.31
C ILE A 283 13.74 22.70 2.86
N ILE A 284 12.71 22.39 2.07
CA ILE A 284 12.50 22.81 0.68
C ILE A 284 11.05 23.20 0.46
#